data_AF-A0A371J1J6-F1
#
_entry.id   AF-A0A371J1J6-F1
#
_cell.length_a   1.000
_cell.length_b   1.000
_cell.length_c   1.000
_cell.angle_alpha   90.00
_cell.angle_beta   90.00
_cell.angle_gamma   90.00
#
_symmetry.space_group_name_H-M   'P 1'
#
loop_
_entity.id
_entity.type
_entity.pdbx_description
1 polymer ?
#
loop_
_entity_poly.entity_id
_entity_poly.type
_entity_poly.pdbx_seq_one_letter_code
_entity_poly.pdbx_strand_id
1 'polypeptide(L)'
;MNLMKKFSGQAVVISMFLMFLILSMASGFIFQYVKLREYKNEISSINNQIKKTEEEIKLLKNTDGNKDLEKIARERLNMVKPNEIVYIDMGKEGN
;
A
#
# COMPACT_ATOMS: atom_id res chain seq x y z
N MET A 1 52.69 -13.20 -48.99
CA MET A 1 52.77 -12.96 -47.53
C MET A 1 51.58 -12.08 -47.12
N ASN A 2 50.81 -12.50 -46.10
CA ASN A 2 49.82 -11.74 -45.28
C ASN A 2 48.56 -12.55 -44.92
N LEU A 3 48.71 -13.82 -44.52
CA LEU A 3 47.64 -14.58 -43.85
C LEU A 3 47.23 -13.94 -42.50
N MET A 4 48.15 -13.19 -41.87
CA MET A 4 47.94 -12.46 -40.62
C MET A 4 46.88 -11.33 -40.70
N LYS A 5 46.68 -10.71 -41.87
CA LYS A 5 45.67 -9.64 -42.05
C LYS A 5 44.24 -10.18 -42.24
N LYS A 6 44.08 -11.43 -42.69
CA LYS A 6 42.75 -12.05 -42.84
C LYS A 6 42.21 -12.53 -41.48
N PHE A 7 43.08 -13.04 -40.62
CA PHE A 7 42.75 -13.42 -39.24
C PHE A 7 42.36 -12.22 -38.36
N SER A 8 42.99 -11.05 -38.55
CA SER A 8 42.67 -9.86 -37.76
C SER A 8 41.28 -9.29 -38.07
N GLY A 9 40.82 -9.35 -39.33
CA GLY A 9 39.47 -8.90 -39.70
C GLY A 9 38.36 -9.77 -39.10
N GLN A 10 38.52 -11.10 -39.16
CA GLN A 10 37.57 -12.03 -38.53
C GLN A 10 37.55 -11.91 -37.00
N ALA A 11 38.72 -11.74 -36.38
CA ALA A 11 38.82 -11.51 -34.93
C ALA A 11 38.11 -10.21 -34.48
N VAL A 12 38.17 -9.14 -35.28
CA VAL A 12 37.48 -7.88 -35.00
C VAL A 12 35.95 -8.03 -35.09
N VAL A 13 35.44 -8.78 -36.07
CA VAL A 13 34.00 -9.03 -36.18
C VAL A 13 33.50 -9.90 -35.02
N ILE A 14 34.26 -10.92 -34.64
CA ILE A 14 33.93 -11.80 -33.50
C ILE A 14 33.96 -10.99 -32.18
N SER A 15 34.97 -10.15 -31.97
CA SER A 15 35.05 -9.33 -30.75
C SER A 15 33.91 -8.30 -30.67
N MET A 16 33.52 -7.70 -31.79
CA MET A 16 32.38 -6.79 -31.86
C MET A 16 31.06 -7.50 -31.57
N PHE A 17 30.89 -8.75 -32.03
CA PHE A 17 29.73 -9.57 -31.71
C PHE A 17 29.69 -9.97 -30.22
N LEU A 18 30.83 -10.36 -29.63
CA LEU A 18 30.92 -10.62 -28.19
C LEU A 18 30.62 -9.37 -27.36
N MET A 19 31.12 -8.20 -27.77
CA MET A 19 30.82 -6.92 -27.12
C MET A 19 29.31 -6.64 -27.13
N PHE A 20 28.66 -6.86 -28.27
CA PHE A 20 27.21 -6.70 -28.40
C PHE A 20 26.43 -7.63 -27.46
N LEU A 21 26.84 -8.90 -27.33
CA LEU A 21 26.22 -9.85 -26.39
C LEU A 21 26.36 -9.39 -24.94
N ILE A 22 27.53 -8.89 -24.54
CA ILE A 22 27.77 -8.40 -23.19
C ILE A 22 26.89 -7.18 -22.90
N LEU A 23 26.79 -6.23 -23.84
CA LEU A 23 25.93 -5.05 -23.71
C LEU A 23 24.44 -5.43 -23.63
N SER A 24 24.01 -6.40 -24.45
CA SER A 24 22.64 -6.92 -24.42
C SER A 24 22.33 -7.55 -23.06
N MET A 25 23.22 -8.38 -22.51
CA MET A 25 23.05 -8.95 -21.17
C MET A 25 23.03 -7.86 -20.09
N ALA A 26 23.96 -6.91 -20.12
CA ALA A 26 24.05 -5.81 -19.15
C ALA A 26 22.76 -4.99 -19.11
N SER A 27 22.17 -4.70 -20.27
CA SER A 27 20.88 -3.98 -20.35
C SER A 27 19.73 -4.74 -19.66
N GLY A 28 19.68 -6.07 -19.81
CA GLY A 28 18.73 -6.93 -19.12
C GLY A 28 18.89 -6.91 -17.59
N PHE A 29 20.13 -6.95 -17.10
CA PHE A 29 20.43 -6.85 -15.67
C PHE A 29 20.04 -5.48 -15.08
N ILE A 30 20.28 -4.39 -15.80
CA ILE A 30 19.89 -3.04 -15.37
C ILE A 30 18.37 -2.95 -15.24
N PHE A 31 17.63 -3.45 -16.23
CA PHE A 31 16.16 -3.46 -16.19
C PHE A 31 15.61 -4.29 -15.03
N GLN A 32 16.19 -5.47 -14.76
CA GLN A 32 15.82 -6.30 -13.61
C GLN A 32 16.10 -5.58 -12.28
N TYR A 33 17.24 -4.89 -12.16
CA TYR A 33 17.61 -4.14 -10.96
C TYR A 33 16.63 -3.00 -10.66
N VAL A 34 16.24 -2.24 -11.69
CA VAL A 34 15.25 -1.15 -11.54
C VAL A 34 13.89 -1.71 -11.12
N LYS A 35 13.40 -2.77 -11.76
CA LYS A 35 12.14 -3.43 -11.38
C LYS A 35 12.16 -3.95 -9.94
N LEU A 36 13.26 -4.55 -9.51
CA LEU A 36 13.42 -5.02 -8.13
C LEU A 36 13.30 -3.89 -7.11
N ARG A 37 13.84 -2.71 -7.42
CA ARG A 37 13.70 -1.53 -6.57
C ARG A 37 12.26 -1.03 -6.52
N GLU A 38 11.60 -0.98 -7.67
CA GLU A 38 10.20 -0.57 -7.80
C GLU A 38 9.27 -1.49 -7.00
N TYR A 39 9.41 -2.81 -7.16
CA TYR A 39 8.63 -3.79 -6.39
C TYR A 39 8.89 -3.69 -4.88
N LYS A 40 10.13 -3.45 -4.44
CA LYS A 40 10.41 -3.22 -3.02
C LYS A 40 9.70 -1.99 -2.47
N ASN A 41 9.67 -0.90 -3.24
CA ASN A 41 8.97 0.33 -2.85
C ASN A 41 7.46 0.11 -2.80
N GLU A 42 6.91 -0.60 -3.78
CA GLU A 42 5.48 -0.93 -3.83
C GLU A 42 5.06 -1.82 -2.65
N ILE A 43 5.84 -2.86 -2.36
CA ILE A 43 5.63 -3.71 -1.17
C ILE A 43 5.68 -2.88 0.12
N SER A 44 6.63 -1.95 0.24
CA SER A 44 6.72 -1.08 1.41
C SER A 44 5.50 -0.15 1.53
N SER A 45 5.04 0.41 0.42
CA SER A 45 3.84 1.26 0.37
C SER A 45 2.60 0.48 0.79
N ILE A 46 2.38 -0.70 0.20
CA ILE A 46 1.25 -1.57 0.51
C ILE A 46 1.30 -2.01 1.98
N ASN A 47 2.45 -2.43 2.50
CA ASN A 47 2.58 -2.79 3.91
C ASN A 47 2.28 -1.62 4.87
N ASN A 48 2.67 -0.40 4.50
CA ASN A 48 2.32 0.79 5.28
C ASN A 48 0.81 1.07 5.23
N GLN A 49 0.16 0.87 4.09
CA GLN A 49 -1.30 0.98 3.98
C GLN A 49 -2.00 -0.07 4.83
N ILE A 50 -1.57 -1.34 4.76
CA ILE A 50 -2.11 -2.42 5.59
C ILE A 50 -1.99 -2.07 7.08
N LYS A 51 -0.82 -1.61 7.55
CA LYS A 51 -0.64 -1.20 8.94
C LYS A 51 -1.58 -0.07 9.35
N LYS A 52 -1.72 0.97 8.53
CA LYS A 52 -2.64 2.08 8.81
C LYS A 52 -4.09 1.60 8.89
N THR A 53 -4.52 0.76 7.96
CA THR A 53 -5.87 0.20 7.96
C THR A 53 -6.10 -0.72 9.15
N GLU A 54 -5.11 -1.53 9.56
CA GLU A 54 -5.20 -2.34 10.78
C GLU A 54 -5.31 -1.49 12.05
N GLU A 55 -4.56 -0.39 12.13
CA GLU A 55 -4.66 0.57 13.24
C GLU A 55 -6.04 1.24 13.27
N GLU A 56 -6.56 1.65 12.12
CA GLU A 56 -7.90 2.24 12.00
C GLU A 56 -9.00 1.24 12.39
N ILE A 57 -8.91 -0.02 11.95
CA ILE A 57 -9.82 -1.09 12.36
C ILE A 57 -9.74 -1.33 13.87
N LYS A 58 -8.55 -1.31 14.47
CA LYS A 58 -8.39 -1.44 15.92
C LYS A 58 -9.02 -0.26 16.66
N LEU A 59 -8.84 0.96 16.18
CA LEU A 59 -9.47 2.15 16.75
C LEU A 59 -10.99 2.06 16.67
N LEU A 60 -11.55 1.70 15.51
CA LEU A 60 -12.98 1.50 15.33
C LEU A 60 -13.52 0.39 16.24
N LYS A 61 -12.87 -0.78 16.28
CA LYS A 61 -13.26 -1.87 17.18
C LYS A 61 -13.20 -1.50 18.66
N ASN A 62 -12.20 -0.72 19.08
CA ASN A 62 -12.10 -0.24 20.46
C ASN A 62 -13.16 0.84 20.76
N THR A 63 -13.61 1.58 19.75
CA THR A 63 -14.64 2.61 19.90
C THR A 63 -16.05 2.01 19.91
N ASP A 64 -16.29 0.98 19.10
CA ASP A 64 -17.58 0.28 18.96
C ASP A 64 -17.76 -0.86 19.96
N GLY A 65 -16.68 -1.46 20.45
CA GLY A 65 -16.71 -2.62 21.36
C GLY A 65 -17.29 -2.35 22.76
N ASN A 66 -17.66 -1.11 23.06
CA ASN A 66 -18.19 -0.74 24.38
C ASN A 66 -19.30 0.32 24.34
N LYS A 67 -19.76 0.72 23.15
CA LYS A 67 -20.84 1.69 23.01
C LYS A 67 -22.02 0.99 22.36
N ASP A 68 -23.04 0.70 23.16
CA ASP A 68 -24.34 0.23 22.67
C ASP A 68 -24.81 1.18 21.57
N LEU A 69 -24.68 0.74 20.31
CA LEU A 69 -25.13 1.50 19.14
C LEU A 69 -26.61 1.85 19.27
N GLU A 70 -27.40 0.95 19.89
CA GLU A 70 -28.78 1.20 20.27
C GLU A 70 -28.91 2.39 21.23
N LYS A 71 -28.06 2.48 22.26
CA LYS A 71 -28.08 3.59 23.22
C LYS A 71 -27.75 4.92 22.54
N ILE A 72 -26.72 4.96 21.68
CA ILE A 72 -26.35 6.17 20.94
C ILE A 72 -27.47 6.58 19.96
N ALA A 73 -28.06 5.62 19.25
CA ALA A 73 -29.16 5.90 18.33
C ALA A 73 -30.39 6.45 19.09
N ARG A 74 -30.71 5.87 20.25
CA ARG A 74 -31.80 6.34 21.13
C ARG A 74 -31.56 7.74 21.66
N GLU A 75 -30.35 8.03 22.14
CA GLU A 75 -29.96 9.37 22.61
C GLU A 75 -30.05 10.42 21.49
N ARG A 76 -29.63 10.08 20.26
CA ARG A 76 -29.71 11.01 19.11
C ARG A 76 -31.14 11.24 18.61
N LEU A 77 -31.98 10.21 18.64
CA LEU A 77 -33.36 10.27 18.16
C LEU A 77 -34.35 10.67 19.27
N ASN A 78 -33.85 10.95 20.49
CA ASN A 78 -34.65 11.23 21.67
C ASN A 78 -35.71 10.13 21.93
N MET A 79 -35.35 8.88 21.67
CA MET A 79 -36.22 7.70 21.79
C MET A 79 -36.00 6.99 23.12
N VAL A 80 -37.09 6.57 23.75
CA VAL A 80 -37.09 5.84 25.03
C VAL A 80 -37.40 4.36 24.80
N LYS A 81 -36.83 3.47 25.62
CA LYS A 81 -37.10 2.03 25.51
C LYS A 81 -38.49 1.72 26.09
N PRO A 82 -39.21 0.71 25.57
CA PRO A 82 -40.44 0.25 26.22
C PRO A 82 -40.16 -0.10 27.69
N ASN A 83 -40.98 0.45 28.60
CA ASN A 83 -40.87 0.35 30.07
C ASN A 83 -39.71 1.13 30.72
N GLU A 84 -39.16 2.16 30.09
CA GLU A 84 -38.18 3.07 30.70
C GLU A 84 -38.89 4.31 31.31
N ILE A 85 -38.59 4.64 32.57
CA ILE A 85 -39.14 5.81 33.26
C ILE A 85 -38.18 6.99 33.01
N VAL A 86 -38.66 8.03 32.34
CA VAL A 86 -37.87 9.24 32.04
C VAL A 86 -38.45 10.44 32.80
N TYR A 87 -37.58 11.18 33.49
CA TYR A 87 -37.94 12.42 34.18
C TYR A 87 -37.68 13.60 33.23
N ILE A 88 -38.75 14.29 32.84
CA ILE A 88 -38.67 15.54 32.09
C ILE A 88 -38.89 16.66 33.08
N ASP A 89 -37.85 17.47 33.32
CA ASP A 89 -37.98 18.69 34.09
C ASP A 89 -38.72 19.73 33.25
N MET A 90 -40.04 19.75 33.38
CA MET A 90 -40.85 20.86 32.90
C MET A 90 -40.62 22.02 33.86
N GLY A 91 -39.54 22.76 33.63
CA GLY A 91 -39.25 23.98 34.36
C GLY A 91 -40.51 24.82 34.47
N LYS A 92 -40.89 25.18 35.69
CA LYS A 92 -42.05 26.04 35.95
C LYS A 92 -41.95 27.26 35.06
N GLU A 93 -42.81 27.34 34.05
CA GLU A 93 -43.09 28.59 33.34
C GLU A 93 -43.60 29.58 34.39
N GLY A 94 -42.74 30.54 34.71
CA GLY A 94 -42.96 31.57 35.70
C GLY A 94 -42.49 32.91 35.17
N ASN A 95 -43.20 33.43 34.18
CA ASN A 95 -43.73 34.80 34.14
C ASN A 95 -44.69 34.97 32.97
#